data_AF-A0A8S0FN56-F1
#
_entry.id   AF-A0A8S0FN56-F1
#
_cell.length_a   1.000
_cell.length_b   1.000
_cell.length_c   1.000
_cell.angle_alpha   90.00
_cell.angle_beta   90.00
_cell.angle_gamma   90.00
#
_symmetry.space_group_name_H-M   'P 1'
#
loop_
_entity.id
_entity.type
_entity.pdbx_description
1 polymer ?
#
loop_
_entity_poly.entity_id
_entity_poly.type
_entity_poly.pdbx_seq_one_letter_code
_entity_poly.pdbx_strand_id
1 'polypeptide(L)'
;MSISIYLVASGADTQSAAMALAERLRDELPGVKLMTNHGGGNFKKQFARADKWGARVAVVLGESEVANGTAVVKDLRSGEQTAVAQDSVAAHLRTLLG
;
A
#
# COMPACT_ATOMS: atom_id res chain seq x y z
N MET A 1 -9.30 -10.09 13.50
CA MET A 1 -7.88 -9.80 13.18
C MET A 1 -7.87 -8.81 12.01
N SER A 2 -7.89 -7.49 12.27
CA SER A 2 -7.97 -6.48 11.20
C SER A 2 -6.61 -6.26 10.54
N ILE A 3 -6.57 -6.14 9.22
CA ILE A 3 -5.39 -5.67 8.48
C ILE A 3 -5.34 -4.15 8.60
N SER A 4 -4.16 -3.55 8.76
CA SER A 4 -4.03 -2.09 8.86
C SER A 4 -3.75 -1.49 7.49
N ILE A 5 -2.86 -2.13 6.73
CA ILE A 5 -2.37 -1.66 5.42
C ILE A 5 -2.53 -2.75 4.37
N TYR A 6 -3.05 -2.38 3.21
CA TYR A 6 -3.12 -3.25 2.04
C TYR A 6 -2.30 -2.67 0.89
N LEU A 7 -1.32 -3.43 0.40
CA LEU A 7 -0.46 -2.99 -0.70
C LEU A 7 -0.99 -3.54 -2.03
N VAL A 8 -1.35 -2.61 -2.91
CA VAL A 8 -1.94 -2.80 -4.23
C VAL A 8 -0.87 -2.56 -5.27
N ALA A 9 -0.63 -3.54 -6.14
CA ALA A 9 0.35 -3.40 -7.22
C ALA A 9 -0.24 -3.90 -8.54
N SER A 10 -0.01 -3.15 -9.63
CA SER A 10 -0.54 -3.48 -10.95
C SER A 10 0.40 -3.00 -12.04
N GLY A 11 0.72 -3.89 -12.99
CA GLY A 11 1.65 -3.64 -14.09
C GLY A 11 2.84 -4.58 -14.07
N ALA A 12 3.64 -4.57 -15.13
CA ALA A 12 4.87 -5.34 -15.21
C ALA A 12 5.88 -4.83 -14.16
N ASP A 13 6.63 -5.74 -13.54
CA ASP A 13 7.70 -5.46 -12.55
C ASP A 13 7.28 -4.72 -11.25
N THR A 14 6.00 -4.35 -11.11
CA THR A 14 5.48 -3.69 -9.90
C THR A 14 5.44 -4.59 -8.67
N GLN A 15 5.36 -5.90 -8.86
CA GLN A 15 5.30 -6.88 -7.76
C GLN A 15 6.59 -6.89 -6.94
N SER A 16 7.75 -6.85 -7.60
CA SER A 16 9.05 -6.81 -6.92
C SER A 16 9.23 -5.53 -6.11
N ALA A 17 8.86 -4.38 -6.71
CA ALA A 17 8.91 -3.08 -6.01
C ALA A 17 7.94 -3.04 -4.82
N ALA A 18 6.72 -3.58 -4.99
CA ALA A 18 5.75 -3.71 -3.92
C ALA A 18 6.23 -4.60 -2.76
N MET A 19 6.91 -5.70 -3.07
CA MET A 19 7.46 -6.59 -2.05
C MET A 19 8.59 -5.91 -1.28
N ALA A 20 9.50 -5.21 -1.97
CA ALA A 20 10.57 -4.44 -1.35
C ALA A 20 10.02 -3.31 -0.45
N LEU A 21 9.02 -2.56 -0.92
CA LEU A 21 8.36 -1.53 -0.11
C LEU A 21 7.67 -2.17 1.11
N ALA A 22 7.01 -3.31 0.93
CA ALA A 22 6.34 -4.01 2.03
C ALA A 22 7.29 -4.49 3.12
N GLU A 23 8.47 -5.01 2.75
CA GLU A 23 9.51 -5.39 3.72
C GLU A 23 10.01 -4.17 4.50
N ARG A 24 10.38 -3.10 3.79
CA ARG A 24 10.81 -1.85 4.43
C ARG A 24 9.75 -1.29 5.38
N LEU A 25 8.48 -1.30 4.98
CA LEU A 25 7.38 -0.85 5.84
C LEU A 25 7.20 -1.73 7.08
N ARG A 26 7.50 -3.03 7.01
CA ARG A 26 7.45 -3.91 8.20
C ARG A 26 8.58 -3.59 9.18
N ASP A 27 9.76 -3.26 8.66
CA ASP A 27 10.92 -2.88 9.48
C ASP A 27 10.70 -1.51 10.15
N GLU A 28 10.17 -0.54 9.40
CA GLU A 28 9.92 0.81 9.91
C GLU A 28 8.65 0.91 10.76
N LEU A 29 7.68 0.01 10.60
CA LEU A 29 6.39 0.01 11.31
C LEU A 29 6.17 -1.30 12.08
N PRO A 30 6.99 -1.59 13.11
CA PRO A 30 6.84 -2.80 13.90
C PRO A 30 5.44 -2.87 14.52
N GLY A 31 4.75 -4.00 14.33
CA GLY A 31 3.40 -4.23 14.85
C GLY A 31 2.25 -3.86 13.91
N VAL A 32 2.53 -3.19 12.79
CA VAL A 32 1.50 -2.91 11.77
C VAL A 32 1.25 -4.15 10.90
N LYS A 33 -0.03 -4.52 10.75
CA LYS A 33 -0.44 -5.64 9.89
C LYS A 33 -0.54 -5.18 8.43
N LEU A 34 0.46 -5.53 7.64
CA LEU A 34 0.54 -5.23 6.21
C LEU A 34 0.33 -6.49 5.37
N MET A 35 -0.58 -6.40 4.40
CA MET A 35 -0.85 -7.47 3.42
C MET A 35 -0.51 -6.99 2.01
N THR A 36 0.28 -7.77 1.28
CA THR A 36 0.59 -7.56 -0.13
C THR A 36 -0.30 -8.44 -1.01
N ASN A 37 -0.82 -7.87 -2.09
CA ASN A 37 -1.59 -8.64 -3.07
C ASN A 37 -0.68 -9.34 -4.09
N HIS A 38 -0.62 -10.68 -4.01
CA HIS A 38 0.16 -11.52 -4.93
C HIS A 38 -0.69 -12.16 -6.04
N GLY A 39 -2.01 -11.91 -6.07
CA GLY A 39 -2.94 -12.60 -6.98
C GLY A 39 -3.18 -11.90 -8.32
N GLY A 40 -2.46 -10.81 -8.60
CA GLY A 40 -2.73 -9.94 -9.73
C GLY A 40 -4.17 -9.41 -9.77
N GLY A 41 -4.57 -8.96 -10.96
CA GLY A 41 -5.91 -8.43 -11.22
C GLY A 41 -6.00 -6.91 -11.08
N ASN A 42 -7.05 -6.35 -11.68
CA ASN A 42 -7.23 -4.89 -11.77
C ASN A 42 -7.47 -4.26 -10.38
N PHE A 43 -7.03 -3.01 -10.19
CA PHE A 43 -7.11 -2.22 -8.96
C PHE A 43 -8.45 -2.38 -8.21
N LYS A 44 -9.57 -2.37 -8.94
CA LYS A 44 -10.92 -2.52 -8.38
C LYS A 44 -11.10 -3.78 -7.53
N LYS A 45 -10.56 -4.93 -7.96
CA LYS A 45 -10.62 -6.19 -7.19
C LYS A 45 -9.69 -6.16 -5.99
N GLN A 46 -8.56 -5.49 -6.10
CA GLN A 46 -7.59 -5.36 -5.03
C GLN A 46 -8.14 -4.47 -3.89
N PHE A 47 -8.74 -3.33 -4.23
CA PHE A 47 -9.43 -2.47 -3.26
C PHE A 47 -10.59 -3.21 -2.58
N ALA A 48 -11.44 -3.90 -3.34
CA ALA A 48 -12.52 -4.69 -2.74
C ALA A 48 -12.01 -5.75 -1.75
N ARG A 49 -10.81 -6.32 -1.96
CA ARG A 49 -10.15 -7.19 -0.98
C ARG A 49 -9.68 -6.40 0.24
N ALA A 50 -9.03 -5.26 0.03
CA ALA A 50 -8.60 -4.37 1.13
C ALA A 50 -9.79 -4.01 2.05
N ASP A 51 -10.91 -3.59 1.47
CA ASP A 51 -12.16 -3.33 2.18
C ASP A 51 -12.69 -4.57 2.91
N LYS A 52 -12.71 -5.74 2.24
CA LYS A 52 -13.15 -7.01 2.84
C LYS A 52 -12.32 -7.40 4.06
N TRP A 53 -11.03 -7.12 4.05
CA TRP A 53 -10.12 -7.40 5.17
C TRP A 53 -10.13 -6.30 6.24
N GLY A 54 -10.89 -5.22 6.03
CA GLY A 54 -10.99 -4.08 6.93
C GLY A 54 -9.70 -3.26 7.00
N ALA A 55 -8.93 -3.22 5.91
CA ALA A 55 -7.78 -2.33 5.81
C ALA A 55 -8.20 -0.88 6.03
N ARG A 56 -7.41 -0.11 6.79
CA ARG A 56 -7.65 1.33 6.94
C ARG A 56 -7.04 2.11 5.79
N VAL A 57 -5.89 1.66 5.31
CA VAL A 57 -5.11 2.34 4.30
C VAL A 57 -4.72 1.36 3.19
N ALA A 58 -4.75 1.83 1.95
CA ALA A 58 -4.21 1.12 0.80
C ALA A 58 -3.00 1.88 0.23
N VAL A 59 -1.90 1.18 -0.02
CA VAL A 59 -0.71 1.73 -0.67
C VAL A 59 -0.67 1.19 -2.09
N VAL A 60 -0.64 2.07 -3.08
CA VAL A 60 -0.78 1.72 -4.50
C VAL A 60 0.54 1.99 -5.23
N LEU A 61 1.00 0.98 -5.96
CA LEU A 61 2.19 0.99 -6.81
C LEU A 61 1.82 0.51 -8.21
N GLY A 62 1.68 1.46 -9.14
CA GLY A 62 1.68 1.19 -10.57
C GLY A 62 3.06 1.36 -11.17
N GLU A 63 3.15 1.16 -12.49
CA GLU A 63 4.40 1.33 -13.25
C GLU A 63 4.94 2.75 -13.13
N SER A 64 4.06 3.76 -13.16
CA SER A 64 4.43 5.16 -13.01
C SER A 64 4.96 5.48 -11.61
N GLU A 65 4.34 4.93 -10.56
CA GLU A 65 4.80 5.12 -9.18
C GLU A 65 6.18 4.49 -8.96
N VAL A 66 6.39 3.28 -9.51
CA VAL A 66 7.69 2.62 -9.47
C VAL A 66 8.74 3.43 -10.22
N ALA A 67 8.44 3.88 -11.44
CA ALA A 67 9.36 4.67 -12.26
C ALA A 67 9.72 6.02 -11.61
N ASN A 68 8.78 6.64 -10.90
CA ASN A 68 8.97 7.94 -10.26
C ASN A 68 9.48 7.85 -8.82
N GLY A 69 9.66 6.66 -8.25
CA GLY A 69 10.04 6.48 -6.84
C GLY A 69 8.96 6.98 -5.86
N THR A 70 7.70 6.99 -6.29
CA THR A 70 6.54 7.41 -5.49
C THR A 70 5.64 6.22 -5.17
N ALA A 71 4.65 6.43 -4.31
CA ALA A 71 3.54 5.52 -4.07
C ALA A 71 2.31 6.36 -3.73
N VAL A 72 1.14 5.89 -4.13
CA VAL A 72 -0.12 6.55 -3.76
C VAL A 72 -0.65 5.92 -2.48
N VAL A 73 -0.76 6.71 -1.42
CA VAL A 73 -1.39 6.29 -0.17
C VAL A 73 -2.85 6.72 -0.20
N LYS A 74 -3.75 5.75 -0.06
CA LYS A 74 -5.20 5.95 -0.03
C LYS A 74 -5.75 5.62 1.34
N ASP A 75 -6.40 6.59 1.98
CA ASP A 75 -7.23 6.33 3.14
C ASP A 75 -8.56 5.71 2.67
N LEU A 76 -8.87 4.50 3.14
CA LEU A 76 -10.08 3.77 2.74
C LEU A 76 -11.32 4.23 3.53
N ARG A 77 -11.15 4.99 4.62
CA ARG A 77 -12.23 5.59 5.39
C ARG A 77 -12.68 6.93 4.81
N SER A 78 -11.74 7.82 4.52
CA SER A 78 -12.05 9.14 3.93
C SER A 78 -12.16 9.08 2.40
N GLY A 79 -11.51 8.11 1.77
CA GLY A 79 -11.40 8.01 0.32
C GLY A 79 -10.30 8.91 -0.29
N GLU A 80 -9.61 9.69 0.53
CA GLU A 80 -8.53 10.58 0.08
C GLU A 80 -7.31 9.79 -0.40
N GLN A 81 -6.64 10.33 -1.42
CA GLN A 81 -5.47 9.72 -2.04
C GLN A 81 -4.38 10.76 -2.14
N THR A 82 -3.17 10.41 -1.71
CA THR A 82 -2.01 11.31 -1.74
C THR A 82 -0.81 10.58 -2.30
N ALA A 83 -0.14 11.18 -3.28
CA ALA A 83 1.13 10.69 -3.78
C ALA A 83 2.25 11.08 -2.81
N VAL A 84 3.01 10.09 -2.36
CA VAL A 84 4.10 10.25 -1.39
C VAL A 84 5.35 9.59 -1.95
N ALA A 85 6.53 10.18 -1.74
CA ALA A 85 7.79 9.51 -2.07
C ALA A 85 7.90 8.18 -1.30
N GLN A 86 8.38 7.11 -1.93
CA GLN A 86 8.45 5.78 -1.28
C GLN A 86 9.20 5.82 0.05
N ASP A 87 10.23 6.67 0.15
CA ASP A 87 10.99 6.89 1.37
C ASP A 87 10.19 7.51 2.53
N SER A 88 9.16 8.27 2.20
CA SER A 88 8.32 8.98 3.17
C SER A 88 7.01 8.25 3.46
N VAL A 89 6.71 7.15 2.76
CA VAL A 89 5.47 6.38 2.94
C VAL A 89 5.34 5.88 4.37
N ALA A 90 6.42 5.37 4.97
CA ALA A 90 6.40 4.88 6.36
C ALA A 90 6.00 5.97 7.35
N ALA A 91 6.63 7.14 7.25
CA ALA A 91 6.31 8.29 8.09
C ALA A 91 4.86 8.74 7.91
N HIS A 92 4.38 8.80 6.66
CA HIS A 92 3.00 9.16 6.36
C HIS A 92 1.99 8.16 6.94
N LEU A 93 2.27 6.86 6.83
CA LEU A 93 1.45 5.80 7.41
C LEU A 93 1.41 5.83 8.93
N ARG A 94 2.51 6.21 9.61
CA ARG A 94 2.50 6.41 11.08
C ARG A 94 1.48 7.47 11.47
N THR A 95 1.42 8.57 10.74
CA THR A 95 0.47 9.65 11.02
C THR A 95 -0.98 9.21 10.79
N LEU A 96 -1.24 8.38 9.79
CA LEU A 96 -2.59 7.87 9.48
C LEU A 96 -3.06 6.75 10.42
N LEU A 97 -2.14 5.97 10.97
CA LEU A 97 -2.43 4.79 11.80
C LEU A 97 -2.26 5.01 13.29
N GLY A 98 -1.58 6.10 13.69
CA GLY A 98 -1.50 6.58 15.08
C GLY A 98 -2.84 7.08 15.60
#